data_AF-A0A0Q0NFB2-F1
#
_entry.id   AF-A0A0Q0NFB2-F1
#
_cell.length_a   1.000
_cell.length_b   1.000
_cell.length_c   1.000
_cell.angle_alpha   90.00
_cell.angle_beta   90.00
_cell.angle_gamma   90.00
#
_symmetry.space_group_name_H-M   'P 1'
#
loop_
_entity.id
_entity.type
_entity.pdbx_description
1 polymer ?
#
loop_
_entity_poly.entity_id
_entity_poly.type
_entity_poly.pdbx_seq_one_letter_code
_entity_poly.pdbx_strand_id
1 'polypeptide(L)'
;MSVKRQIKKISIKYKVGSLFLIATTLTALVAISLQFYFGKQESQEKVLSKLTMASTVIGEHVNEIALRASNNVRILNNISIVDGQKFSQNQVLEIFVEILRHNPLFYSIYYGKENEDFYQIIKLDSFANIRQSMNASEDERWVVVNIHGYGDKRTRMTHYFNEQLVLTRSMSEPSGYFPTQRPWYVMAKANEVNKTEPYLFQHLKVTGQTYSMMSKDAVIGIDIVLSSMASKIGV
;
A
#
# COMPACT_ATOMS: atom_id res chain seq x y z
N MET A 1 -74.17 -51.37 -37.14
CA MET A 1 -73.44 -50.28 -36.47
C MET A 1 -72.22 -49.92 -37.30
N SER A 2 -72.17 -48.72 -37.90
CA SER A 2 -70.96 -48.22 -38.57
C SER A 2 -70.69 -46.80 -38.08
N VAL A 3 -69.48 -46.61 -37.56
CA VAL A 3 -69.05 -45.48 -36.73
C VAL A 3 -68.82 -44.25 -37.60
N LYS A 4 -69.64 -43.20 -37.45
CA LYS A 4 -69.41 -41.88 -38.06
C LYS A 4 -68.11 -41.29 -37.49
N ARG A 5 -67.06 -41.21 -38.31
CA ARG A 5 -65.81 -40.51 -37.99
C ARG A 5 -66.07 -39.00 -38.07
N GLN A 6 -66.26 -38.33 -36.93
CA GLN A 6 -66.36 -36.87 -36.88
C GLN A 6 -65.00 -36.23 -37.17
N ILE A 7 -64.85 -35.65 -38.36
CA ILE A 7 -63.71 -34.77 -38.67
C ILE A 7 -63.98 -33.43 -38.00
N LYS A 8 -63.26 -33.11 -36.91
CA LYS A 8 -63.33 -31.81 -36.23
C LYS A 8 -62.95 -30.70 -37.21
N LYS A 9 -63.92 -29.86 -37.61
CA LYS A 9 -63.68 -28.66 -38.42
C LYS A 9 -63.13 -27.55 -37.52
N ILE A 10 -61.81 -27.38 -37.52
CA ILE A 10 -61.13 -26.32 -36.76
C ILE A 10 -61.28 -24.99 -37.50
N SER A 11 -61.76 -23.95 -36.81
CA SER A 11 -61.95 -22.60 -37.36
C SER A 11 -60.64 -22.02 -37.90
N ILE A 12 -60.69 -21.36 -39.07
CA ILE A 12 -59.54 -20.72 -39.72
C ILE A 12 -58.86 -19.71 -38.78
N LYS A 13 -59.65 -18.97 -38.00
CA LYS A 13 -59.15 -18.03 -36.98
C LYS A 13 -58.23 -18.72 -35.95
N TYR A 14 -58.55 -19.96 -35.59
CA TYR A 14 -57.78 -20.75 -34.64
C TYR A 14 -56.45 -21.24 -35.23
N LYS A 15 -56.43 -21.62 -36.52
CA LYS A 15 -55.20 -22.03 -37.22
C LYS A 15 -54.23 -20.86 -37.38
N VAL A 16 -54.74 -19.70 -37.80
CA VAL A 16 -53.92 -18.48 -37.99
C VAL A 16 -53.38 -17.99 -36.65
N GLY A 17 -54.22 -17.93 -35.61
CA GLY A 17 -53.78 -17.53 -34.26
C GLY A 17 -52.72 -18.48 -33.68
N SER A 18 -52.89 -19.79 -33.83
CA SER A 18 -51.90 -20.78 -33.37
C SER A 18 -50.58 -20.69 -34.12
N LEU A 19 -50.62 -20.51 -35.45
CA LEU A 19 -49.40 -20.36 -36.25
C LEU A 19 -48.63 -19.10 -35.84
N PHE A 20 -49.33 -17.99 -35.62
CA PHE A 20 -48.73 -16.75 -35.16
C PHE A 20 -48.09 -16.92 -33.78
N LEU A 21 -48.78 -17.59 -32.85
CA LEU A 21 -48.27 -17.88 -31.51
C LEU A 21 -46.98 -18.72 -31.57
N ILE A 22 -46.94 -19.75 -32.42
CA ILE A 22 -45.75 -20.61 -32.60
C ILE A 22 -44.59 -19.81 -33.20
N ALA A 23 -44.84 -19.01 -34.25
CA ALA A 23 -43.82 -18.21 -34.90
C ALA A 23 -43.20 -17.18 -33.94
N THR A 24 -44.03 -16.49 -33.15
CA THR A 24 -43.58 -15.54 -32.12
C THR A 24 -42.80 -16.24 -31.00
N THR A 25 -43.23 -17.42 -30.58
CA THR A 25 -42.53 -18.19 -29.53
C THR A 25 -41.16 -18.65 -30.01
N LEU A 26 -41.07 -19.14 -31.26
CA LEU A 26 -39.81 -19.58 -31.86
C LEU A 26 -38.83 -18.43 -32.02
N THR A 27 -39.30 -17.28 -32.51
CA THR A 27 -38.47 -16.08 -32.64
C THR A 27 -38.00 -15.56 -31.28
N ALA A 28 -38.86 -15.55 -30.26
CA ALA A 28 -38.48 -15.19 -28.90
C ALA A 28 -37.39 -16.13 -28.34
N LEU A 29 -37.53 -17.45 -28.54
CA LEU A 29 -36.53 -18.43 -28.11
C LEU A 29 -35.17 -18.20 -28.77
N VAL A 30 -35.15 -17.96 -30.08
CA VAL A 30 -33.92 -17.67 -30.83
C VAL A 30 -33.29 -16.36 -30.36
N ALA A 31 -34.09 -15.31 -30.18
CA ALA A 31 -33.61 -14.01 -29.69
C ALA A 31 -33.00 -14.13 -28.29
N ILE A 32 -33.68 -14.80 -27.35
CA ILE A 32 -33.18 -15.03 -25.99
C ILE A 32 -31.89 -15.85 -26.02
N SER A 33 -31.82 -16.89 -26.86
CA SER A 33 -30.63 -17.74 -26.98
C SER A 33 -29.43 -16.96 -27.49
N LEU A 34 -29.62 -16.13 -28.53
CA LEU A 34 -28.59 -15.24 -29.06
C LEU A 34 -28.16 -14.20 -28.03
N GLN A 35 -29.12 -13.59 -27.33
CA GLN A 35 -28.84 -12.59 -26.30
C GLN A 35 -28.07 -13.18 -25.13
N PHE A 36 -28.38 -14.42 -24.73
CA PHE A 36 -27.64 -15.14 -23.69
C PHE A 36 -26.21 -15.50 -24.15
N TYR A 37 -26.06 -16.00 -25.38
CA TYR A 37 -24.77 -16.36 -25.95
C TYR A 37 -23.82 -15.16 -26.05
N PHE A 38 -24.29 -14.05 -26.64
CA PHE A 38 -23.49 -12.82 -26.78
C PHE A 38 -23.28 -12.10 -25.43
N GLY A 39 -24.30 -12.06 -24.57
CA GLY A 39 -24.18 -11.46 -23.24
C GLY A 39 -23.12 -12.13 -22.37
N LYS A 40 -22.99 -13.46 -22.45
CA LYS A 40 -21.97 -14.22 -21.72
C LYS A 40 -20.56 -13.91 -22.22
N GLN A 41 -20.35 -13.91 -23.54
CA GLN A 41 -19.04 -13.65 -24.13
C GLN A 41 -18.57 -12.21 -23.85
N GLU A 42 -19.43 -11.22 -24.06
CA GLU A 42 -19.10 -9.82 -23.77
C GLU A 42 -18.83 -9.56 -22.28
N SER A 43 -19.57 -10.23 -21.39
CA SER A 43 -19.36 -10.10 -19.94
C SER A 43 -17.99 -10.64 -19.53
N GLN A 44 -17.58 -11.78 -20.08
CA GLN A 44 -16.27 -12.38 -19.80
C GLN A 44 -15.12 -11.50 -20.31
N GLU A 45 -15.21 -10.98 -21.53
CA GLU A 45 -14.19 -10.09 -22.10
C GLU A 45 -14.09 -8.77 -21.33
N LYS A 46 -15.23 -8.17 -20.95
CA LYS A 46 -15.25 -6.95 -20.12
C LYS A 46 -14.65 -7.18 -18.74
N VAL A 47 -14.94 -8.32 -18.11
CA VAL A 47 -14.35 -8.69 -16.81
C VAL A 47 -12.85 -8.91 -16.94
N LEU A 48 -12.40 -9.68 -17.94
CA LEU A 48 -10.98 -9.94 -18.17
C LEU A 48 -10.20 -8.67 -18.50
N SER A 49 -10.76 -7.80 -19.35
CA SER A 49 -10.18 -6.50 -19.67
C SER A 49 -10.09 -5.61 -18.44
N LYS A 50 -11.14 -5.54 -17.62
CA LYS A 50 -11.11 -4.77 -16.36
C LYS A 50 -10.08 -5.31 -15.37
N LEU A 51 -9.99 -6.63 -15.23
CA LEU A 51 -8.99 -7.28 -14.38
C LEU A 51 -7.56 -7.02 -14.87
N THR A 52 -7.35 -7.08 -16.18
CA THR A 52 -6.03 -6.83 -16.80
C THR A 52 -5.64 -5.37 -16.65
N MET A 53 -6.55 -4.43 -16.90
CA MET A 53 -6.33 -3.00 -16.69
C MET A 53 -6.06 -2.70 -15.21
N ALA A 54 -6.87 -3.25 -14.30
CA ALA A 54 -6.64 -3.10 -12.86
C ALA A 54 -5.27 -3.64 -12.46
N SER A 55 -4.88 -4.83 -12.94
CA SER A 55 -3.57 -5.43 -12.66
C SER A 55 -2.41 -4.60 -13.21
N THR A 56 -2.58 -4.03 -14.41
CA THR A 56 -1.58 -3.17 -15.05
C THR A 56 -1.40 -1.88 -14.28
N VAL A 57 -2.50 -1.21 -13.93
CA VAL A 57 -2.49 0.03 -13.13
C VAL A 57 -1.90 -0.23 -11.73
N ILE A 58 -2.22 -1.37 -11.11
CA ILE A 58 -1.62 -1.79 -9.84
C ILE A 58 -0.11 -1.97 -9.99
N GLY A 59 0.34 -2.69 -11.03
CA GLY A 59 1.76 -2.92 -11.30
C GLY A 59 2.53 -1.62 -11.53
N GLU A 60 1.98 -0.71 -12.33
CA GLU A 60 2.55 0.61 -12.59
C GLU A 60 2.65 1.45 -11.32
N HIS A 61 1.59 1.49 -10.50
CA HIS A 61 1.60 2.25 -9.26
C HIS A 61 2.60 1.68 -8.24
N VAL A 62 2.69 0.36 -8.11
CA VAL A 62 3.68 -0.29 -7.23
C VAL A 62 5.11 0.00 -7.71
N ASN A 63 5.36 -0.03 -9.02
CA ASN A 63 6.67 0.34 -9.57
C ASN A 63 7.01 1.82 -9.32
N GLU A 64 6.04 2.72 -9.50
CA GLU A 64 6.24 4.15 -9.22
C GLU A 64 6.61 4.39 -7.75
N ILE A 65 5.93 3.71 -6.83
CA ILE A 65 6.24 3.76 -5.39
C ILE A 65 7.66 3.26 -5.12
N ALA A 66 8.02 2.11 -5.70
CA ALA A 66 9.35 1.53 -5.56
C ALA A 66 10.46 2.45 -6.10
N LEU A 67 10.22 3.09 -7.25
CA LEU A 67 11.14 4.06 -7.85
C LEU A 67 11.29 5.29 -6.97
N ARG A 68 10.19 5.85 -6.47
CA ARG A 68 10.22 7.00 -5.54
C ARG A 68 10.98 6.66 -4.27
N ALA A 69 10.71 5.50 -3.67
CA ALA A 69 11.40 5.06 -2.46
C ALA A 69 12.90 4.91 -2.72
N SER A 70 13.27 4.25 -3.81
CA SER A 70 14.66 4.04 -4.20
C SER A 70 15.39 5.35 -4.48
N ASN A 71 14.76 6.29 -5.18
CA ASN A 71 15.34 7.59 -5.46
C ASN A 71 15.54 8.40 -4.19
N ASN A 72 14.55 8.45 -3.29
CA ASN A 72 14.68 9.16 -2.01
C ASN A 72 15.76 8.54 -1.13
N VAL A 73 15.85 7.20 -1.05
CA VAL A 73 16.95 6.54 -0.33
C VAL A 73 18.31 6.91 -0.93
N ARG A 74 18.46 6.89 -2.25
CA ARG A 74 19.73 7.29 -2.92
C ARG A 74 20.07 8.75 -2.66
N ILE A 75 19.10 9.65 -2.79
CA ILE A 75 19.27 11.08 -2.52
C ILE A 75 19.69 11.28 -1.05
N LEU A 76 18.97 10.67 -0.12
CA LEU A 76 19.31 10.72 1.30
C LEU A 76 20.68 10.14 1.59
N ASN A 77 21.08 9.06 0.92
CA ASN A 77 22.41 8.45 1.06
C ASN A 77 23.53 9.34 0.51
N ASN A 78 23.26 10.09 -0.56
CA ASN A 78 24.21 11.03 -1.14
C ASN A 78 24.30 12.33 -0.34
N ILE A 79 23.18 12.75 0.26
CA ILE A 79 23.10 13.93 1.14
C ILE A 79 23.61 13.56 2.53
N SER A 80 23.55 12.30 2.97
CA SER A 80 23.93 11.88 4.31
C SER A 80 25.26 11.12 4.35
N ILE A 81 26.18 11.66 5.14
CA ILE A 81 27.39 11.04 5.71
C ILE A 81 28.59 10.83 4.77
N VAL A 82 28.59 11.40 3.55
CA VAL A 82 29.76 11.28 2.65
C VAL A 82 30.87 12.30 2.95
N ASP A 83 30.57 13.45 3.58
CA ASP A 83 31.55 14.56 3.64
C ASP A 83 31.87 15.09 5.05
N GLY A 84 31.65 14.32 6.11
CA GLY A 84 32.09 14.71 7.47
C GLY A 84 31.38 15.93 8.09
N GLN A 85 30.56 16.67 7.33
CA GLN A 85 29.63 17.65 7.86
C GLN A 85 28.46 16.93 8.52
N LYS A 86 28.53 16.84 9.85
CA LYS A 86 27.43 16.34 10.68
C LYS A 86 26.27 17.34 10.57
N PHE A 87 25.26 17.02 9.75
CA PHE A 87 23.98 17.73 9.83
C PHE A 87 23.51 17.72 11.29
N SER A 88 23.05 18.87 11.77
CA SER A 88 22.38 18.93 13.07
C SER A 88 21.13 18.06 13.02
N GLN A 89 20.70 17.53 14.17
CA GLN A 89 19.47 16.74 14.23
C GLN A 89 18.25 17.52 13.69
N ASN A 90 18.23 18.84 13.83
CA ASN A 90 17.17 19.69 13.30
C ASN A 90 17.17 19.73 11.76
N GLN A 91 18.34 19.81 11.13
CA GLN A 91 18.42 19.76 9.66
C GLN A 91 18.01 18.39 9.12
N VAL A 92 18.41 17.31 9.80
CA VAL A 92 17.96 15.95 9.43
C VAL A 92 16.44 15.83 9.59
N LEU A 93 15.88 16.37 10.68
CA LEU A 93 14.44 16.43 10.93
C LEU A 93 13.71 17.12 9.79
N GLU A 94 14.13 18.33 9.41
CA GLU A 94 13.51 19.11 8.33
C GLU A 94 13.55 18.37 6.98
N ILE A 95 14.70 17.81 6.61
CA ILE A 95 14.84 17.06 5.34
C ILE A 95 13.92 15.84 5.32
N PHE A 96 13.93 15.03 6.38
CA PHE A 96 13.13 13.81 6.44
C PHE A 96 11.63 14.13 6.46
N VAL A 97 11.21 15.16 7.20
CA VAL A 97 9.83 15.63 7.21
C VAL A 97 9.40 16.08 5.81
N GLU A 98 10.23 16.81 5.09
CA GLU A 98 9.89 17.29 3.75
C GLU A 98 9.68 16.14 2.76
N ILE A 99 10.52 15.10 2.83
CA ILE A 99 10.35 13.89 2.04
C ILE A 99 9.05 13.18 2.42
N LEU A 100 8.73 13.05 3.71
CA LEU A 100 7.49 12.42 4.19
C LEU A 100 6.23 13.23 3.83
N ARG A 101 6.31 14.56 3.75
CA ARG A 101 5.21 15.42 3.29
C ARG A 101 4.90 15.16 1.82
N HIS A 102 5.92 15.10 0.97
CA HIS A 102 5.76 14.90 -0.47
C HIS A 102 5.47 13.46 -0.89
N ASN A 103 5.63 12.48 0.00
CA ASN A 103 5.38 11.08 -0.29
C ASN A 103 4.32 10.51 0.66
N PRO A 104 3.02 10.64 0.35
CA PRO A 104 1.93 10.22 1.23
C PRO A 104 1.93 8.73 1.64
N LEU A 105 2.63 7.90 0.88
CA LEU A 105 2.72 6.46 1.12
C LEU A 105 3.88 6.07 2.05
N PHE A 106 4.82 7.00 2.29
CA PHE A 106 5.90 6.77 3.22
C PHE A 106 5.39 7.04 4.62
N TYR A 107 5.63 6.08 5.51
CA TYR A 107 5.23 6.22 6.89
C TYR A 107 6.37 6.70 7.77
N SER A 108 7.58 6.19 7.54
CA SER A 108 8.74 6.61 8.32
C SER A 108 10.02 6.60 7.50
N ILE A 109 10.95 7.47 7.90
CA ILE A 109 12.33 7.50 7.40
C ILE A 109 13.25 7.42 8.62
N TYR A 110 14.31 6.64 8.51
CA TYR A 110 15.25 6.44 9.62
C TYR A 110 16.65 6.13 9.14
N TYR A 111 17.58 6.22 10.07
CA TYR A 111 18.90 5.63 9.92
C TYR A 111 19.30 4.88 11.20
N GLY A 112 20.06 3.81 11.01
CA GLY A 112 20.71 3.07 12.08
C GLY A 112 22.21 3.04 11.86
N LYS A 113 22.97 3.12 12.94
CA LYS A 113 24.43 3.04 12.92
C LYS A 113 24.90 1.68 13.42
N GLU A 114 26.16 1.35 13.12
CA GLU A 114 26.80 0.12 13.58
C GLU A 114 26.85 0.01 15.11
N ASN A 115 26.96 1.13 15.81
CA ASN A 115 26.93 1.18 17.28
C ASN A 115 25.51 1.03 17.88
N GLU A 116 24.54 0.58 17.09
CA GLU A 116 23.13 0.42 17.45
C GLU A 116 22.38 1.74 17.70
N ASP A 117 22.99 2.90 17.49
CA ASP A 117 22.24 4.16 17.54
C ASP A 117 21.20 4.19 16.41
N PHE A 118 20.01 4.68 16.73
CA PHE A 118 18.89 4.69 15.80
C PHE A 118 18.16 6.02 15.88
N TYR A 119 17.79 6.56 14.72
CA TYR A 119 17.01 7.78 14.61
C TYR A 119 15.92 7.57 13.57
N GLN A 120 14.68 7.84 13.94
CA GLN A 120 13.51 7.62 13.10
C GLN A 120 12.53 8.78 13.21
N ILE A 121 11.92 9.11 12.07
CA ILE A 121 10.81 10.06 11.98
C ILE A 121 9.60 9.34 11.44
N ILE A 122 8.50 9.47 12.15
CA ILE A 122 7.22 8.84 11.91
C ILE A 122 6.21 9.93 11.58
N LYS A 123 5.51 9.77 10.45
CA LYS A 123 4.40 10.61 10.03
C LYS A 123 3.09 10.08 10.62
N LEU A 124 2.38 10.84 11.46
CA LEU A 124 1.21 10.35 12.21
C LEU A 124 -0.10 10.28 11.41
N ASP A 125 -0.12 10.71 10.15
CA ASP A 125 -1.28 10.70 9.26
C ASP A 125 -1.14 9.70 8.09
N SER A 126 -0.13 8.80 8.12
CA SER A 126 0.14 7.86 7.02
C SER A 126 -0.88 6.75 6.81
N PHE A 127 -1.50 6.26 7.89
CA PHE A 127 -2.44 5.13 7.85
C PHE A 127 -3.31 5.09 9.13
N ALA A 128 -4.41 4.35 9.09
CA ALA A 128 -5.33 4.25 10.23
C ALA A 128 -4.66 3.64 11.49
N ASN A 129 -5.06 4.09 12.68
CA ASN A 129 -4.63 3.57 14.00
C ASN A 129 -3.18 3.83 14.42
N ILE A 130 -2.35 4.40 13.55
CA ILE A 130 -0.99 4.86 13.87
C ILE A 130 -0.96 5.77 15.10
N ARG A 131 -1.86 6.75 15.18
CA ARG A 131 -1.96 7.71 16.29
C ARG A 131 -2.21 7.01 17.60
N GLN A 132 -3.18 6.08 17.60
CA GLN A 132 -3.50 5.27 18.76
C GLN A 132 -2.31 4.39 19.19
N SER A 133 -1.63 3.78 18.22
CA SER A 133 -0.45 2.93 18.47
C SER A 133 0.72 3.71 19.08
N MET A 134 0.88 4.97 18.67
CA MET A 134 1.89 5.89 19.19
C MET A 134 1.40 6.72 20.39
N ASN A 135 0.17 6.48 20.85
CA ASN A 135 -0.51 7.25 21.90
C ASN A 135 -0.41 8.77 21.67
N ALA A 136 -0.55 9.21 20.41
CA ALA A 136 -0.38 10.59 19.98
C ALA A 136 -1.68 11.41 20.12
N SER A 137 -1.56 12.69 20.49
CA SER A 137 -2.69 13.62 20.57
C SER A 137 -3.10 14.14 19.18
N GLU A 138 -4.27 14.76 19.09
CA GLU A 138 -4.86 15.24 17.82
C GLU A 138 -4.05 16.37 17.16
N ASP A 139 -3.25 17.13 17.91
CA ASP A 139 -2.41 18.23 17.43
C ASP A 139 -1.00 17.77 16.99
N GLU A 140 -0.57 16.58 17.40
CA GLU A 140 0.72 16.00 17.02
C GLU A 140 0.67 15.49 15.56
N ARG A 141 1.73 15.71 14.79
CA ARG A 141 1.85 15.30 13.37
C ARG A 141 3.08 14.46 13.10
N TRP A 142 4.13 14.64 13.89
CA TRP A 142 5.39 13.93 13.73
C TRP A 142 5.84 13.32 15.05
N VAL A 143 6.42 12.13 14.98
CA VAL A 143 7.12 11.51 16.10
C VAL A 143 8.55 11.25 15.71
N VAL A 144 9.49 11.73 16.51
CA VAL A 144 10.92 11.44 16.37
C VAL A 144 11.33 10.47 17.46
N VAL A 145 11.90 9.35 17.07
CA VAL A 145 12.45 8.34 17.98
C VAL A 145 13.96 8.38 17.85
N ASN A 146 14.65 8.59 18.97
CA ASN A 146 16.09 8.45 19.07
C ASN A 146 16.41 7.33 20.07
N ILE A 147 17.29 6.42 19.70
CA ILE A 147 17.76 5.35 20.58
C ILE A 147 19.26 5.41 20.62
N HIS A 148 19.81 5.45 21.83
CA HIS A 148 21.24 5.51 22.07
C HIS A 148 21.62 4.73 23.33
N GLY A 149 22.92 4.52 23.51
CA GLY A 149 23.49 3.84 24.67
C GLY A 149 23.89 2.39 24.39
N TYR A 150 24.36 1.70 25.42
CA TYR A 150 24.99 0.38 25.29
C TYR A 150 24.39 -0.63 26.28
N GLY A 151 24.16 -1.86 25.79
CA GLY A 151 23.61 -2.96 26.58
C GLY A 151 22.28 -2.61 27.25
N ASP A 152 22.15 -2.92 28.54
CA ASP A 152 20.94 -2.67 29.33
C ASP A 152 20.68 -1.20 29.65
N LYS A 153 21.64 -0.31 29.36
CA LYS A 153 21.51 1.16 29.54
C LYS A 153 20.99 1.87 28.29
N ARG A 154 20.50 1.12 27.30
CA ARG A 154 19.94 1.69 26.08
C ARG A 154 18.62 2.37 26.39
N THR A 155 18.50 3.60 25.90
CA THR A 155 17.35 4.46 26.14
C THR A 155 16.71 4.83 24.82
N ARG A 156 15.39 4.73 24.75
CA ARG A 156 14.56 5.27 23.68
C ARG A 156 14.00 6.61 24.14
N MET A 157 14.30 7.66 23.40
CA MET A 157 13.67 8.97 23.53
C MET A 157 12.66 9.14 22.40
N THR A 158 11.42 9.44 22.76
CA THR A 158 10.33 9.70 21.81
C THR A 158 9.89 11.14 21.98
N HIS A 159 10.00 11.92 20.92
CA HIS A 159 9.64 13.33 20.84
C HIS A 159 8.46 13.50 19.91
N TYR A 160 7.46 14.26 20.34
CA TYR A 160 6.26 14.52 19.55
C TYR A 160 6.26 15.98 19.10
N PHE A 161 5.85 16.21 17.85
CA PHE A 161 5.84 17.54 17.26
C PHE A 161 4.52 17.81 16.56
N ASN A 162 4.09 19.07 16.56
CA ASN A 162 2.97 19.53 15.74
C ASN A 162 3.37 19.73 14.27
N GLU A 163 2.44 20.20 13.43
CA GLU A 163 2.68 20.42 12.00
C GLU A 163 3.87 21.36 11.72
N GLN A 164 4.08 22.38 12.56
CA GLN A 164 5.14 23.38 12.42
C GLN A 164 6.48 22.92 13.00
N LEU A 165 6.62 21.63 13.34
CA LEU A 165 7.81 21.06 13.97
C LEU A 165 8.14 21.68 15.33
N VAL A 166 7.11 22.15 16.06
CA VAL A 166 7.23 22.57 17.45
C VAL A 166 7.05 21.36 18.36
N LEU A 167 8.01 21.13 19.25
CA LEU A 167 7.98 20.04 20.22
C LEU A 167 6.78 20.22 21.18
N THR A 168 5.90 19.23 21.22
CA THR A 168 4.74 19.21 22.13
C THR A 168 5.10 18.54 23.45
N ARG A 169 5.75 17.37 23.39
CA ARG A 169 6.19 16.59 24.55
C ARG A 169 7.28 15.59 24.19
N SER A 170 7.91 15.05 25.23
CA SER A 170 8.93 14.01 25.12
C SER A 170 8.74 12.96 26.20
N MET A 171 9.15 11.73 25.90
CA MET A 171 9.18 10.61 26.86
C MET A 171 10.45 9.80 26.68
N SER A 172 10.86 9.11 27.74
CA SER A 172 12.06 8.29 27.76
C SER A 172 11.75 6.95 28.42
N GLU A 173 12.21 5.86 27.81
CA GLU A 173 12.03 4.50 28.30
C GLU A 173 13.24 3.61 27.94
N PRO A 174 13.46 2.50 28.67
CA PRO A 174 14.46 1.51 28.26
C PRO A 174 14.17 0.94 26.88
N SER A 175 15.21 0.65 26.10
CA SER A 175 15.08 0.16 24.73
C SER A 175 15.74 -1.20 24.52
N GLY A 176 14.94 -2.18 24.08
CA GLY A 176 15.41 -3.47 23.55
C GLY A 176 15.54 -3.49 22.02
N TYR A 177 15.54 -2.34 21.36
CA TYR A 177 15.61 -2.25 19.90
C TYR A 177 17.06 -2.15 19.41
N PHE A 178 17.40 -3.00 18.45
CA PHE A 178 18.73 -3.10 17.82
C PHE A 178 18.58 -3.00 16.30
N PRO A 179 18.91 -1.87 15.66
CA PRO A 179 18.74 -1.70 14.22
C PRO A 179 19.54 -2.73 13.41
N THR A 180 20.73 -3.14 13.86
CA THR A 180 21.62 -4.04 13.09
C THR A 180 21.06 -5.45 12.90
N GLN A 181 20.13 -5.86 13.76
CA GLN A 181 19.48 -7.17 13.72
C GLN A 181 18.26 -7.18 12.78
N ARG A 182 17.87 -6.03 12.24
CA ARG A 182 16.66 -5.91 11.42
C ARG A 182 16.95 -6.26 9.95
N PRO A 183 15.99 -6.88 9.23
CA PRO A 183 16.19 -7.26 7.83
C PRO A 183 16.66 -6.11 6.94
N TRP A 184 16.11 -4.91 7.13
CA TRP A 184 16.50 -3.73 6.36
C TRP A 184 17.96 -3.31 6.55
N TYR A 185 18.53 -3.56 7.74
CA TYR A 185 19.93 -3.25 8.01
C TYR A 185 20.83 -4.32 7.41
N VAL A 186 20.52 -5.59 7.71
CA VAL A 186 21.31 -6.75 7.27
C VAL A 186 21.37 -6.86 5.75
N MET A 187 20.27 -6.52 5.06
CA MET A 187 20.20 -6.59 3.60
C MET A 187 20.81 -5.38 2.89
N ALA A 188 21.04 -4.27 3.59
CA ALA A 188 21.51 -3.05 2.95
C ALA A 188 22.95 -3.21 2.45
N LYS A 189 23.20 -2.71 1.24
CA LYS A 189 24.51 -2.71 0.60
C LYS A 189 24.88 -1.29 0.17
N ALA A 190 26.18 -1.07 0.03
CA ALA A 190 26.68 0.18 -0.54
C ALA A 190 26.30 0.26 -2.02
N ASN A 191 26.02 1.47 -2.52
CA ASN A 191 25.71 1.77 -3.92
C ASN A 191 24.42 1.15 -4.51
N GLU A 192 23.69 0.34 -3.73
CA GLU A 192 22.49 -0.37 -4.16
C GLU A 192 21.34 -0.21 -3.15
N VAL A 193 20.14 0.14 -3.65
CA VAL A 193 18.93 0.14 -2.82
C VAL A 193 18.41 -1.28 -2.73
N ASN A 194 18.22 -1.75 -1.50
CA ASN A 194 17.68 -3.07 -1.18
C ASN A 194 16.26 -2.93 -0.65
N LYS A 195 15.40 -3.87 -1.05
CA LYS A 195 14.00 -3.94 -0.61
C LYS A 195 13.80 -5.21 0.21
N THR A 196 13.20 -5.09 1.39
CA THR A 196 12.83 -6.25 2.20
C THR A 196 11.57 -6.94 1.64
N GLU A 197 11.42 -8.23 1.92
CA GLU A 197 10.09 -8.85 1.89
C GLU A 197 9.19 -8.20 2.95
N PRO A 198 7.85 -8.27 2.81
CA PRO A 198 6.94 -7.74 3.82
C PRO A 198 7.20 -8.39 5.20
N TYR A 199 7.43 -7.56 6.22
CA TYR A 199 7.63 -8.02 7.59
C TYR A 199 6.89 -7.14 8.60
N LEU A 200 6.74 -7.65 9.81
CA LEU A 200 6.05 -6.94 10.89
C LEU A 200 6.93 -5.81 11.45
N PHE A 201 6.46 -4.58 11.35
CA PHE A 201 7.10 -3.43 11.99
C PHE A 201 6.86 -3.49 13.49
N GLN A 202 7.96 -3.58 14.26
CA GLN A 202 7.96 -3.91 15.68
C GLN A 202 7.12 -2.95 16.54
N HIS A 203 7.07 -1.66 16.17
CA HIS A 203 6.37 -0.64 16.94
C HIS A 203 4.88 -0.49 16.60
N LEU A 204 4.44 -1.04 15.47
CA LEU A 204 3.10 -0.79 14.94
C LEU A 204 2.27 -2.06 14.74
N LYS A 205 2.90 -3.23 14.76
CA LYS A 205 2.26 -4.50 14.38
C LYS A 205 1.57 -4.44 13.00
N VAL A 206 2.08 -3.60 12.11
CA VAL A 206 1.65 -3.53 10.71
C VAL A 206 2.68 -4.19 9.81
N THR A 207 2.19 -4.76 8.71
CA THR A 207 3.06 -5.34 7.69
C THR A 207 3.43 -4.26 6.68
N GLY A 208 4.73 -4.15 6.39
CA GLY A 208 5.24 -3.21 5.42
C GLY A 208 6.56 -3.69 4.82
N GLN A 209 7.07 -2.89 3.89
CA GLN A 209 8.35 -3.11 3.22
C GLN A 209 9.27 -1.92 3.51
N THR A 210 10.55 -2.22 3.65
CA THR A 210 11.58 -1.20 3.81
C THR A 210 12.45 -1.15 2.56
N TYR A 211 12.69 0.06 2.06
CA TYR A 211 13.74 0.35 1.09
C TYR A 211 14.94 0.91 1.84
N SER A 212 16.12 0.33 1.63
CA SER A 212 17.29 0.62 2.45
C SER A 212 18.58 0.68 1.63
N MET A 213 19.53 1.47 2.09
CA MET A 213 20.85 1.59 1.47
C MET A 213 21.90 1.89 2.52
N MET A 214 23.07 1.27 2.36
CA MET A 214 24.21 1.50 3.24
C MET A 214 24.97 2.76 2.78
N SER A 215 25.12 3.69 3.72
CA SER A 215 26.06 4.81 3.64
C SER A 215 27.35 4.44 4.36
N LYS A 216 28.28 5.39 4.47
CA LYS A 216 29.61 5.19 5.08
C LYS A 216 29.53 4.72 6.54
N ASP A 217 28.72 5.38 7.37
CA ASP A 217 28.66 5.13 8.83
C ASP A 217 27.24 4.76 9.32
N ALA A 218 26.29 4.57 8.41
CA ALA A 218 24.90 4.24 8.76
C ALA A 218 24.18 3.55 7.60
N VAL A 219 23.07 2.87 7.90
CA VAL A 219 22.10 2.41 6.92
C VAL A 219 20.87 3.30 7.01
N ILE A 220 20.39 3.81 5.87
CA ILE A 220 19.17 4.61 5.77
C ILE A 220 18.04 3.72 5.29
N GLY A 221 16.85 3.87 5.87
CA GLY A 221 15.65 3.14 5.53
C GLY A 221 14.44 4.06 5.33
N ILE A 222 13.58 3.69 4.39
CA ILE A 222 12.24 4.26 4.20
C ILE A 222 11.22 3.12 4.29
N ASP A 223 10.25 3.26 5.19
CA ASP A 223 9.17 2.29 5.39
C ASP A 223 7.90 2.68 4.64
N ILE A 224 7.33 1.68 3.99
CA ILE A 224 6.04 1.76 3.29
C ILE A 224 5.14 0.68 3.85
N VAL A 225 3.96 1.09 4.30
CA VAL A 225 2.93 0.19 4.83
C VAL A 225 2.08 -0.36 3.71
N LEU A 226 1.76 -1.65 3.76
CA LEU A 226 0.97 -2.31 2.71
C LEU A 226 -0.46 -1.78 2.64
N SER A 227 -1.05 -1.37 3.76
CA SER A 227 -2.39 -0.78 3.82
C SER A 227 -2.47 0.56 3.08
N SER A 228 -1.44 1.40 3.16
CA SER A 228 -1.38 2.67 2.43
C SER A 228 -1.29 2.44 0.91
N MET A 229 -0.66 1.34 0.48
CA MET A 229 -0.67 0.93 -0.92
C MET A 229 -2.06 0.49 -1.36
N ALA A 230 -2.73 -0.36 -0.56
CA ALA A 230 -4.07 -0.87 -0.86
C ALA A 230 -5.14 0.25 -0.93
N SER A 231 -5.15 1.19 0.02
CA SER A 231 -6.17 2.25 0.09
C SER A 231 -6.14 3.19 -1.11
N LYS A 232 -4.97 3.37 -1.73
CA LYS A 232 -4.80 4.24 -2.90
C LYS A 232 -5.21 3.57 -4.22
N ILE A 233 -5.34 2.24 -4.18
CA ILE A 233 -5.74 1.40 -5.31
C ILE A 233 -7.28 1.27 -5.42
N GLY A 234 -8.04 1.71 -4.40
CA GLY A 234 -9.51 1.76 -4.45
C GLY A 234 -10.19 0.40 -4.42
N VAL A 235 -9.57 -0.59 -3.79
CA VAL A 235 -10.16 -1.91 -3.48
C VAL A 235 -10.62 -1.94 -2.03
#